data_AF-A0A7G9YQ95-F1
#
_entry.id   AF-A0A7G9YQ95-F1
#
_cell.length_a   1.000
_cell.length_b   1.000
_cell.length_c   1.000
_cell.angle_alpha   90.00
_cell.angle_beta   90.00
_cell.angle_gamma   90.00
#
_symmetry.space_group_name_H-M   'P 1'
#
loop_
_entity.id
_entity.type
_entity.pdbx_description
1 polymer ?
#
loop_
_entity_poly.entity_id
_entity_poly.type
_entity_poly.pdbx_seq_one_letter_code
_entity_poly.pdbx_strand_id
1 'polypeptide(L)'
;MCDIDIKEWQDRLTDFEKIVLQRIYDQWKETGEWPKSLRLFVDVRDKGDLYDMAENLGYGFITAGNRGKSGEECKLTVLGIALCEGAEKDLDNFINFIKYCTEKYIEDPEDAKVSSEELKKYFSLSDVETNGLFELVRISDTVSEFRSSWSKTGDGKYSFGIGHNVLKYERIKNFEDYVSKSEKWYLTPRFGGTYGQKFADEEKSNSIKIPQSDRDINDIVDEIIQKRREINISFNSKFKTNLFKDHEMAILGMRKPCSNEEDFNNRIQSLTTLIDEMHTRELRKYVDINKDGSVNILEAFLEVKLPNYNKTIITNLRNIVILRSKKFPIHKDDPKFITALSYFGFQNFPPDWEKLWKVVLKKYLESLKDCMK
;
A
#
# COMPACT_ATOMS: atom_id res chain seq x y z
N MET A 1 -17.14 -16.21 -2.39
CA MET A 1 -17.35 -15.19 -1.35
C MET A 1 -16.54 -15.64 -0.17
N CYS A 2 -15.61 -14.81 0.33
CA CYS A 2 -14.96 -15.14 1.60
C CYS A 2 -16.00 -14.91 2.68
N ASP A 3 -16.27 -15.91 3.51
CA ASP A 3 -17.04 -15.70 4.73
C ASP A 3 -16.21 -14.75 5.60
N ILE A 4 -16.75 -13.56 5.85
CA ILE A 4 -16.08 -12.54 6.66
C ILE A 4 -16.47 -12.83 8.11
N ASP A 5 -15.50 -13.31 8.88
CA ASP A 5 -15.65 -13.48 10.32
C ASP A 5 -14.93 -12.35 11.06
N ILE A 6 -15.69 -11.38 11.54
CA ILE A 6 -15.17 -10.23 12.29
C ILE A 6 -14.46 -10.68 13.56
N LYS A 7 -14.93 -11.78 14.18
CA LYS A 7 -14.29 -12.34 15.36
C LYS A 7 -12.92 -12.90 15.02
N GLU A 8 -12.79 -13.58 13.89
CA GLU A 8 -11.48 -14.02 13.39
C GLU A 8 -10.52 -12.83 13.21
N TRP A 9 -11.02 -11.69 12.70
CA TRP A 9 -10.20 -10.48 12.54
C TRP A 9 -9.79 -9.89 13.88
N GLN A 10 -10.71 -9.79 14.84
CA GLN A 10 -10.44 -9.33 16.21
C GLN A 10 -9.39 -10.21 16.90
N ASP A 11 -9.47 -11.53 16.73
CA ASP A 11 -8.54 -12.50 17.31
C ASP A 11 -7.13 -12.39 16.70
N ARG A 12 -7.01 -11.87 15.48
CA ARG A 12 -5.74 -11.68 14.77
C ARG A 12 -5.04 -10.36 15.09
N LEU A 13 -5.71 -9.42 15.74
CA LEU A 13 -5.10 -8.15 16.14
C LEU A 13 -4.06 -8.37 17.24
N THR A 14 -2.92 -7.70 17.10
CA THR A 14 -1.94 -7.50 18.17
C THR A 14 -2.53 -6.67 19.30
N ASP A 15 -1.94 -6.79 20.50
CA ASP A 15 -2.34 -5.97 21.64
C ASP A 15 -2.20 -4.47 21.35
N PHE A 16 -1.18 -4.06 20.59
CA PHE A 16 -1.00 -2.67 20.19
C PHE A 16 -2.13 -2.17 19.29
N GLU A 17 -2.49 -2.94 18.25
CA GLU A 17 -3.61 -2.60 17.38
C GLU A 17 -4.92 -2.48 18.17
N LYS A 18 -5.23 -3.45 19.04
CA LYS A 18 -6.42 -3.42 19.91
C LYS A 18 -6.47 -2.15 20.75
N ILE A 19 -5.36 -1.82 21.42
CA ILE A 19 -5.25 -0.62 22.27
C ILE A 19 -5.48 0.65 21.44
N VAL A 20 -4.86 0.78 20.28
CA VAL A 20 -4.97 2.00 19.46
C VAL A 20 -6.38 2.14 18.89
N LEU A 21 -6.94 1.07 18.31
CA LEU A 21 -8.30 1.08 17.76
C LEU A 21 -9.31 1.43 18.85
N GLN A 22 -9.25 0.76 20.00
CA GLN A 22 -10.15 1.02 21.12
C GLN A 22 -10.01 2.47 21.62
N ARG A 23 -8.78 2.99 21.73
CA ARG A 23 -8.55 4.38 22.16
C ARG A 23 -9.16 5.40 21.21
N ILE A 24 -9.09 5.15 19.90
CA ILE A 24 -9.73 6.02 18.90
C ILE A 24 -11.25 5.95 19.02
N TYR A 25 -11.79 4.74 19.13
CA TYR A 25 -13.21 4.49 19.25
C TYR A 25 -13.80 5.13 20.51
N ASP A 26 -13.19 4.93 21.68
CA ASP A 26 -13.66 5.48 22.96
C ASP A 26 -13.75 7.02 22.91
N GLN A 27 -12.71 7.68 22.39
CA GLN A 27 -12.71 9.14 22.28
C GLN A 27 -13.80 9.64 21.32
N TRP A 28 -13.94 9.00 20.16
CA TRP A 28 -15.00 9.33 19.21
C TRP A 28 -16.38 9.09 19.82
N LYS A 29 -16.55 8.02 20.60
CA LYS A 29 -17.82 7.70 21.26
C LYS A 29 -18.21 8.71 22.32
N GLU A 30 -17.23 9.19 23.09
CA GLU A 30 -17.43 10.16 24.17
C GLU A 30 -17.71 11.57 23.61
N THR A 31 -17.00 11.97 22.56
CA THR A 31 -16.97 13.38 22.12
C THR A 31 -17.67 13.64 20.80
N GLY A 32 -17.87 12.62 19.97
CA GLY A 32 -18.29 12.74 18.57
C GLY A 32 -17.17 13.23 17.64
N GLU A 33 -15.95 13.43 18.16
CA GLU A 33 -14.81 13.94 17.40
C GLU A 33 -13.67 12.91 17.32
N TRP A 34 -12.98 12.87 16.18
CA TRP A 34 -11.83 11.99 16.00
C TRP A 34 -10.59 12.54 16.73
N PRO A 35 -9.78 11.68 17.38
CA PRO A 35 -8.53 12.11 18.01
C PRO A 35 -7.56 12.71 17.01
N LYS A 36 -6.80 13.72 17.44
CA LYS A 36 -5.68 14.25 16.65
C LYS A 36 -4.55 13.23 16.60
N SER A 37 -4.05 12.95 15.39
CA SER A 37 -3.04 11.91 15.13
C SER A 37 -1.77 12.11 15.95
N LEU A 38 -1.28 13.35 16.04
CA LEU A 38 -0.09 13.66 16.83
C LEU A 38 -0.29 13.41 18.33
N ARG A 39 -1.48 13.72 18.86
CA ARG A 39 -1.79 13.47 20.26
C ARG A 39 -1.86 11.97 20.54
N LEU A 40 -2.57 11.24 19.69
CA LEU A 40 -2.68 9.79 19.81
C LEU A 40 -1.31 9.10 19.69
N PHE A 41 -0.48 9.53 18.73
CA PHE A 41 0.89 9.03 18.59
C PHE A 41 1.69 9.20 19.87
N VAL A 42 1.63 10.38 20.50
CA VAL A 42 2.29 10.63 21.78
C VAL A 42 1.73 9.70 22.86
N ASP A 43 0.41 9.51 22.93
CA ASP A 43 -0.25 8.70 23.96
C ASP A 43 0.06 7.19 23.85
N VAL A 44 0.50 6.70 22.69
CA VAL A 44 0.77 5.26 22.46
C VAL A 44 2.22 4.94 22.07
N ARG A 45 3.12 5.94 22.09
CA ARG A 45 4.52 5.82 21.61
C ARG A 45 5.36 4.78 22.34
N ASP A 46 5.01 4.46 23.58
CA ASP A 46 5.67 3.45 24.42
C ASP A 46 5.27 2.02 24.02
N LYS A 47 4.19 1.88 23.25
CA LYS A 47 3.63 0.58 22.84
C LYS A 47 3.89 0.23 21.38
N GLY A 48 4.11 1.24 20.53
CA GLY A 48 4.37 1.03 19.10
C GLY A 48 4.35 2.33 18.28
N ASP A 49 4.58 2.20 16.97
CA ASP A 49 4.46 3.32 16.03
C ASP A 49 3.06 3.33 15.39
N LEU A 50 2.28 4.38 15.68
CA LEU A 50 0.91 4.57 15.17
C LEU A 50 0.83 4.56 13.64
N TYR A 51 1.79 5.20 12.97
CA TYR A 51 1.74 5.39 11.52
C TYR A 51 2.10 4.10 10.79
N ASP A 52 3.12 3.39 11.28
CA ASP A 52 3.47 2.06 10.75
C ASP A 52 2.31 1.08 10.96
N MET A 53 1.58 1.20 12.08
CA MET A 53 0.37 0.41 12.33
C MET A 53 -0.76 0.75 11.37
N ALA A 54 -1.08 2.03 11.20
CA ALA A 54 -2.13 2.43 10.27
C ALA A 54 -1.84 2.03 8.82
N GLU A 55 -0.57 2.11 8.40
CA GLU A 55 -0.15 1.69 7.05
C GLU A 55 -0.32 0.17 6.85
N ASN A 56 0.03 -0.63 7.85
CA ASN A 56 -0.07 -2.09 7.78
C ASN A 56 -1.51 -2.59 7.90
N LEU A 57 -2.29 -2.06 8.86
CA LEU A 57 -3.70 -2.41 9.00
C LEU A 57 -4.50 -2.00 7.76
N GLY A 58 -4.11 -0.86 7.18
CA GLY A 58 -4.60 -0.35 5.90
C GLY A 58 -5.77 0.62 6.03
N TYR A 59 -5.91 1.46 4.99
CA TYR A 59 -6.93 2.51 4.90
C TYR A 59 -8.38 2.01 5.01
N GLY A 60 -8.60 0.71 4.79
CA GLY A 60 -9.91 0.08 4.97
C GLY A 60 -10.38 0.02 6.43
N PHE A 61 -9.48 0.18 7.41
CA PHE A 61 -9.78 0.10 8.84
C PHE A 61 -9.51 1.42 9.57
N ILE A 62 -8.37 2.04 9.26
CA ILE A 62 -7.88 3.23 9.96
C ILE A 62 -7.23 4.19 8.98
N THR A 63 -7.44 5.47 9.20
CA THR A 63 -6.65 6.54 8.57
C THR A 63 -5.92 7.29 9.67
N ALA A 64 -4.59 7.30 9.61
CA ALA A 64 -3.77 8.21 10.40
C ALA A 64 -3.27 9.30 9.45
N GLY A 65 -3.22 10.55 9.92
CA GLY A 65 -2.62 11.63 9.13
C GLY A 65 -1.20 11.33 8.65
N ASN A 66 -0.62 12.24 7.88
CA ASN A 66 0.79 12.24 7.55
C ASN A 66 1.65 12.44 8.80
N ARG A 67 2.77 11.70 8.88
CA ARG A 67 3.76 11.83 9.94
C ARG A 67 4.25 13.28 10.03
N GLY A 68 4.18 13.87 11.23
CA GLY A 68 4.69 15.21 11.53
C GLY A 68 3.77 16.38 11.15
N LYS A 69 2.59 16.14 10.55
CA LYS A 69 1.60 17.21 10.32
C LYS A 69 0.71 17.42 11.55
N SER A 70 0.62 18.66 12.00
CA SER A 70 -0.27 19.06 13.08
C SER A 70 -1.73 19.16 12.60
N GLY A 71 -2.68 18.80 13.46
CA GLY A 71 -4.11 19.02 13.24
C GLY A 71 -4.85 17.91 12.48
N GLU A 72 -4.12 16.98 11.87
CA GLU A 72 -4.72 15.81 11.22
C GLU A 72 -5.28 14.81 12.25
N GLU A 73 -6.34 14.10 11.87
CA GLU A 73 -7.12 13.22 12.74
C GLU A 73 -6.83 11.75 12.44
N CYS A 74 -6.97 10.90 13.46
CA CYS A 74 -7.01 9.45 13.32
C CYS A 74 -8.47 9.01 13.30
N LYS A 75 -8.91 8.39 12.20
CA LYS A 75 -10.31 7.99 12.00
C LYS A 75 -10.41 6.50 11.75
N LEU A 76 -11.41 5.87 12.36
CA LEU A 76 -11.78 4.48 12.05
C LEU A 76 -12.86 4.45 10.99
N THR A 77 -12.70 3.60 9.98
CA THR A 77 -13.83 3.27 9.10
C THR A 77 -14.85 2.44 9.88
N VAL A 78 -15.98 2.12 9.25
CA VAL A 78 -16.95 1.19 9.86
C VAL A 78 -16.36 -0.20 10.13
N LEU A 79 -15.40 -0.65 9.31
CA LEU A 79 -14.67 -1.89 9.60
C LEU A 79 -13.74 -1.75 10.79
N GLY A 80 -13.06 -0.61 10.94
CA GLY A 80 -12.23 -0.33 12.11
C GLY A 80 -13.06 -0.31 13.40
N ILE A 81 -14.26 0.29 13.35
CA ILE A 81 -15.21 0.27 14.48
C ILE A 81 -15.65 -1.16 14.81
N ALA A 82 -15.91 -2.00 13.81
CA ALA A 82 -16.29 -3.40 14.04
C ALA A 82 -15.24 -4.24 14.77
N LEU A 83 -13.99 -3.76 14.83
CA LEU A 83 -12.91 -4.40 15.58
C LEU A 83 -12.83 -3.96 17.05
N CYS A 84 -13.66 -3.01 17.49
CA CYS A 84 -13.64 -2.46 18.85
C CYS A 84 -14.68 -3.12 19.75
N GLU A 85 -14.38 -3.18 21.06
CA GLU A 85 -15.31 -3.67 22.07
C GLU A 85 -16.44 -2.66 22.30
N GLY A 86 -17.69 -3.15 22.39
CA GLY A 86 -18.87 -2.30 22.65
C GLY A 86 -19.42 -1.58 21.41
N ALA A 87 -18.90 -1.88 20.22
CA ALA A 87 -19.28 -1.23 18.96
C ALA A 87 -20.64 -1.65 18.41
N GLU A 88 -21.30 -2.67 18.98
CA GLU A 88 -22.49 -3.31 18.41
C GLU A 88 -23.63 -2.31 18.14
N LYS A 89 -23.89 -1.40 19.09
CA LYS A 89 -24.93 -0.37 18.95
C LYS A 89 -24.64 0.57 17.78
N ASP A 90 -23.38 0.95 17.57
CA ASP A 90 -23.00 1.89 16.51
C ASP A 90 -23.06 1.22 15.12
N LEU A 91 -22.68 -0.06 15.04
CA LEU A 91 -22.87 -0.86 13.83
C LEU A 91 -24.35 -1.04 13.51
N ASP A 92 -25.19 -1.33 14.50
CA ASP A 92 -26.64 -1.43 14.31
C ASP A 92 -27.24 -0.11 13.84
N ASN A 93 -26.85 1.01 14.43
CA ASN A 93 -27.26 2.35 14.00
C ASN A 93 -26.85 2.62 12.55
N PHE A 94 -25.63 2.24 12.16
CA PHE A 94 -25.14 2.38 10.80
C PHE A 94 -25.94 1.53 9.80
N ILE A 95 -26.26 0.27 10.14
CA ILE A 95 -27.07 -0.61 9.28
C ILE A 95 -28.51 -0.10 9.16
N ASN A 96 -29.09 0.33 10.26
CA ASN A 96 -30.44 0.91 10.26
C ASN A 96 -30.49 2.22 9.45
N PHE A 97 -29.41 3.01 9.48
CA PHE A 97 -29.27 4.17 8.62
C PHE A 97 -29.26 3.82 7.13
N ILE A 98 -28.54 2.76 6.72
CA ILE A 98 -28.54 2.32 5.31
C ILE A 98 -29.93 1.83 4.89
N LYS A 99 -30.61 1.05 5.74
CA LYS A 99 -31.99 0.58 5.50
C LYS A 99 -32.93 1.76 5.33
N TYR A 100 -32.86 2.73 6.24
CA TYR A 100 -33.64 3.96 6.18
C TYR A 100 -33.39 4.75 4.88
N CYS A 101 -32.13 4.88 4.45
CA CYS A 101 -31.80 5.52 3.17
C CYS A 101 -32.38 4.75 1.98
N THR A 102 -32.37 3.43 2.04
CA THR A 102 -32.93 2.56 0.99
C THR A 102 -34.44 2.76 0.89
N GLU A 103 -35.15 2.67 2.02
CA GLU A 103 -36.60 2.89 2.10
C GLU A 103 -36.98 4.26 1.55
N LYS A 104 -36.28 5.30 1.98
CA LYS A 104 -36.54 6.67 1.54
C LYS A 104 -36.32 6.87 0.04
N TYR A 105 -35.29 6.24 -0.52
CA TYR A 105 -35.03 6.28 -1.96
C TYR A 105 -36.08 5.51 -2.77
N ILE A 106 -36.60 4.40 -2.24
CA ILE A 106 -37.68 3.63 -2.87
C ILE A 106 -38.99 4.43 -2.87
N GLU A 107 -39.26 5.18 -1.80
CA GLU A 107 -40.48 6.00 -1.66
C GLU A 107 -40.50 7.19 -2.62
N ASP A 108 -39.42 7.97 -2.68
CA ASP A 108 -39.31 9.16 -3.54
C ASP A 108 -37.87 9.33 -4.06
N PRO A 109 -37.50 8.68 -5.18
CA PRO A 109 -36.12 8.72 -5.68
C PRO A 109 -35.66 10.11 -6.15
N GLU A 110 -36.58 11.03 -6.44
CA GLU A 110 -36.25 12.38 -6.96
C GLU A 110 -35.94 13.38 -5.83
N ASP A 111 -36.53 13.21 -4.63
CA ASP A 111 -36.27 14.06 -3.45
C ASP A 111 -35.68 13.29 -2.25
N ALA A 112 -35.10 12.11 -2.49
CA ALA A 112 -34.49 11.29 -1.45
C ALA A 112 -33.31 12.02 -0.79
N LYS A 113 -33.55 12.59 0.39
CA LYS A 113 -32.56 13.30 1.20
C LYS A 113 -32.74 13.02 2.68
N VAL A 114 -31.67 13.06 3.45
CA VAL A 114 -31.71 12.81 4.90
C VAL A 114 -30.99 13.93 5.62
N SER A 115 -31.61 14.43 6.69
CA SER A 115 -31.05 15.47 7.55
C SER A 115 -30.68 14.95 8.93
N SER A 116 -29.80 15.66 9.64
CA SER A 116 -29.43 15.31 11.01
C SER A 116 -30.60 15.30 11.99
N GLU A 117 -31.53 16.21 11.82
CA GLU A 117 -32.73 16.40 12.64
C GLU A 117 -33.67 15.22 12.48
N GLU A 118 -33.82 14.78 11.23
CA GLU A 118 -34.61 13.63 10.88
C GLU A 118 -34.03 12.35 11.46
N LEU A 119 -32.71 12.13 11.34
CA LEU A 119 -32.06 10.98 11.96
C LEU A 119 -32.15 11.01 13.48
N LYS A 120 -31.90 12.18 14.09
CA LYS A 120 -32.00 12.36 15.53
C LYS A 120 -33.38 11.97 16.05
N LYS A 121 -34.44 12.41 15.34
CA LYS A 121 -35.83 12.07 15.67
C LYS A 121 -36.15 10.59 15.40
N TYR A 122 -35.76 10.07 14.24
CA TYR A 122 -36.09 8.72 13.80
C TYR A 122 -35.42 7.65 14.67
N PHE A 123 -34.13 7.83 14.98
CA PHE A 123 -33.34 6.90 15.77
C PHE A 123 -33.27 7.24 17.26
N SER A 124 -33.92 8.33 17.70
CA SER A 124 -33.86 8.82 19.10
C SER A 124 -32.42 9.01 19.61
N LEU A 125 -31.55 9.52 18.75
CA LEU A 125 -30.13 9.71 19.05
C LEU A 125 -29.88 11.01 19.83
N SER A 126 -28.85 11.01 20.66
CA SER A 126 -28.27 12.26 21.18
C SER A 126 -27.57 13.06 20.08
N ASP A 127 -27.20 14.32 20.35
CA ASP A 127 -26.42 15.13 19.40
C ASP A 127 -25.06 14.51 19.09
N VAL A 128 -24.41 13.92 20.11
CA VAL A 128 -23.12 13.24 19.96
C VAL A 128 -23.26 12.00 19.08
N GLU A 129 -24.27 11.15 19.35
CA GLU A 129 -24.51 9.94 18.54
C GLU A 129 -24.92 10.29 17.10
N THR A 130 -25.71 11.34 16.92
CA THR A 130 -26.10 11.82 15.58
C THR A 130 -24.85 12.25 14.81
N ASN A 131 -24.02 13.13 15.40
CA ASN A 131 -22.77 13.58 14.78
C ASN A 131 -21.81 12.42 14.49
N GLY A 132 -21.68 11.49 15.44
CA GLY A 132 -20.88 10.28 15.27
C GLY A 132 -21.34 9.47 14.05
N LEU A 133 -22.64 9.18 13.95
CA LEU A 133 -23.21 8.46 12.81
C LEU A 133 -22.93 9.18 11.48
N PHE A 134 -23.08 10.51 11.41
CA PHE A 134 -22.74 11.26 10.20
C PHE A 134 -21.26 11.18 9.84
N GLU A 135 -20.37 11.29 10.82
CA GLU A 135 -18.93 11.18 10.58
C GLU A 135 -18.55 9.78 10.11
N LEU A 136 -19.14 8.73 10.71
CA LEU A 136 -18.95 7.34 10.31
C LEU A 136 -19.42 7.09 8.87
N VAL A 137 -20.60 7.60 8.54
CA VAL A 137 -21.16 7.58 7.18
C VAL A 137 -20.24 8.33 6.22
N ARG A 138 -19.75 9.52 6.59
CA ARG A 138 -18.88 10.37 5.75
C ARG A 138 -17.55 9.71 5.38
N ILE A 139 -16.97 8.96 6.30
CA ILE A 139 -15.68 8.28 6.08
C ILE A 139 -15.83 6.87 5.52
N SER A 140 -17.02 6.30 5.53
CA SER A 140 -17.28 5.03 4.85
C SER A 140 -17.30 5.24 3.33
N ASP A 141 -16.43 4.52 2.61
CA ASP A 141 -16.39 4.58 1.14
C ASP A 141 -17.73 4.19 0.50
N THR A 142 -18.52 3.36 1.19
CA THR A 142 -19.86 2.95 0.76
C THR A 142 -20.79 4.12 0.50
N VAL A 143 -20.78 5.14 1.35
CA VAL A 143 -21.68 6.29 1.19
C VAL A 143 -21.21 7.17 0.05
N SER A 144 -19.91 7.18 -0.28
CA SER A 144 -19.43 7.88 -1.48
C SER A 144 -20.06 7.32 -2.76
N GLU A 145 -20.48 6.05 -2.78
CA GLU A 145 -21.13 5.45 -3.94
C GLU A 145 -22.59 5.86 -4.12
N PHE A 146 -23.36 6.02 -3.04
CA PHE A 146 -24.79 6.31 -3.11
C PHE A 146 -25.17 7.71 -2.63
N ARG A 147 -24.20 8.60 -2.44
CA ARG A 147 -24.47 9.99 -2.13
C ARG A 147 -24.53 10.84 -3.40
N SER A 148 -25.61 11.59 -3.59
CA SER A 148 -25.72 12.58 -4.68
C SER A 148 -25.19 13.96 -4.28
N SER A 149 -25.31 14.35 -3.01
CA SER A 149 -24.84 15.64 -2.49
C SER A 149 -24.53 15.57 -0.99
N TRP A 150 -23.71 16.51 -0.49
CA TRP A 150 -23.46 16.67 0.94
C TRP A 150 -23.33 18.14 1.28
N SER A 151 -24.03 18.56 2.32
CA SER A 151 -23.93 19.91 2.86
C SER A 151 -23.81 19.83 4.38
N LYS A 152 -22.85 20.60 4.91
CA LYS A 152 -22.80 20.96 6.33
C LYS A 152 -23.24 22.41 6.42
N THR A 153 -24.32 22.63 7.12
CA THR A 153 -24.84 23.96 7.40
C THR A 153 -24.00 24.62 8.51
N GLY A 154 -23.99 25.95 8.56
CA GLY A 154 -23.14 26.71 9.49
C GLY A 154 -23.47 26.48 10.98
N ASP A 155 -24.66 25.96 11.28
CA ASP A 155 -25.10 25.58 12.63
C ASP A 155 -24.77 24.12 12.98
N GLY A 156 -23.96 23.44 12.15
CA GLY A 156 -23.49 22.08 12.41
C GLY A 156 -24.45 20.98 11.97
N LYS A 157 -25.55 21.32 11.30
CA LYS A 157 -26.49 20.32 10.77
C LYS A 157 -26.00 19.75 9.45
N TYR A 158 -26.33 18.50 9.21
CA TYR A 158 -25.95 17.77 8.02
C TYR A 158 -27.18 17.47 7.16
N SER A 159 -27.00 17.55 5.84
CA SER A 159 -27.96 17.02 4.89
C SER A 159 -27.22 16.37 3.73
N PHE A 160 -27.67 15.18 3.32
CA PHE A 160 -27.14 14.51 2.15
C PHE A 160 -28.27 13.94 1.29
N GLY A 161 -28.08 14.03 -0.03
CA GLY A 161 -28.94 13.39 -1.00
C GLY A 161 -28.57 11.92 -1.21
N ILE A 162 -29.58 11.06 -1.34
CA ILE A 162 -29.45 9.63 -1.59
C ILE A 162 -29.53 9.41 -3.11
N GLY A 163 -28.67 8.57 -3.64
CA GLY A 163 -28.59 8.17 -5.04
C GLY A 163 -28.87 6.68 -5.21
N HIS A 164 -29.14 6.29 -6.46
CA HIS A 164 -29.59 4.94 -6.84
C HIS A 164 -28.72 3.78 -6.35
N ASN A 165 -27.42 3.98 -6.10
CA ASN A 165 -26.53 2.93 -5.62
C ASN A 165 -26.90 2.41 -4.22
N VAL A 166 -27.78 3.10 -3.48
CA VAL A 166 -28.27 2.63 -2.17
C VAL A 166 -29.04 1.31 -2.30
N LEU A 167 -29.68 1.08 -3.46
CA LEU A 167 -30.45 -0.14 -3.74
C LEU A 167 -29.61 -1.41 -3.73
N LYS A 168 -28.28 -1.32 -3.84
CA LYS A 168 -27.37 -2.47 -3.65
C LYS A 168 -27.50 -3.08 -2.25
N TYR A 169 -27.95 -2.28 -1.28
CA TYR A 169 -28.08 -2.64 0.13
C TYR A 169 -29.52 -2.97 0.53
N GLU A 170 -30.47 -3.04 -0.40
CA GLU A 170 -31.91 -3.29 -0.11
C GLU A 170 -32.14 -4.54 0.77
N ARG A 171 -31.29 -5.55 0.63
CA ARG A 171 -31.46 -6.85 1.29
C ARG A 171 -30.54 -7.09 2.48
N ILE A 172 -29.78 -6.08 2.94
CA ILE A 172 -28.90 -6.27 4.10
C ILE A 172 -29.73 -6.40 5.37
N LYS A 173 -29.38 -7.36 6.22
CA LYS A 173 -30.03 -7.56 7.53
C LYS A 173 -29.14 -7.09 8.66
N ASN A 174 -27.85 -7.33 8.55
CA ASN A 174 -26.82 -7.07 9.55
C ASN A 174 -25.56 -6.48 8.91
N PHE A 175 -24.51 -6.34 9.71
CA PHE A 175 -23.25 -5.76 9.28
C PHE A 175 -22.48 -6.69 8.33
N GLU A 176 -22.53 -8.00 8.54
CA GLU A 176 -21.87 -8.99 7.69
C GLU A 176 -22.43 -8.99 6.26
N ASP A 177 -23.75 -8.85 6.10
CA ASP A 177 -24.39 -8.67 4.81
C ASP A 177 -23.88 -7.39 4.11
N TYR A 178 -23.73 -6.31 4.87
CA TYR A 178 -23.19 -5.05 4.36
C TYR A 178 -21.75 -5.21 3.85
N VAL A 179 -20.86 -5.84 4.64
CA VAL A 179 -19.46 -6.02 4.22
C VAL A 179 -19.40 -6.91 2.98
N SER A 180 -20.22 -7.96 2.91
CA SER A 180 -20.31 -8.86 1.75
C SER A 180 -20.77 -8.15 0.46
N LYS A 181 -21.52 -7.05 0.58
CA LYS A 181 -22.00 -6.25 -0.57
C LYS A 181 -21.05 -5.14 -0.99
N SER A 182 -20.15 -4.74 -0.11
CA SER A 182 -19.15 -3.72 -0.42
C SER A 182 -17.98 -4.36 -1.19
N GLU A 183 -18.23 -4.72 -2.46
CA GLU A 183 -17.30 -5.50 -3.32
C GLU A 183 -15.97 -4.81 -3.67
N LYS A 184 -15.73 -3.61 -3.16
CA LYS A 184 -14.67 -2.71 -3.62
C LYS A 184 -13.68 -2.45 -2.49
N TRP A 185 -12.44 -2.88 -2.70
CA TRP A 185 -11.22 -2.43 -2.00
C TRP A 185 -10.83 -3.03 -0.66
N TYR A 186 -11.44 -4.13 -0.22
CA TYR A 186 -10.88 -4.85 0.93
C TYR A 186 -9.64 -5.65 0.50
N LEU A 187 -8.51 -4.94 0.44
CA LEU A 187 -7.21 -5.59 0.57
C LEU A 187 -7.28 -6.46 1.83
N THR A 188 -6.85 -7.71 1.72
CA THR A 188 -6.82 -8.62 2.86
C THR A 188 -6.03 -7.92 3.98
N PRO A 189 -6.63 -7.70 5.16
CA PRO A 189 -5.98 -6.95 6.22
C PRO A 189 -4.66 -7.63 6.60
N ARG A 190 -3.60 -6.85 6.79
CA ARG A 190 -2.31 -7.37 7.25
C ARG A 190 -2.21 -7.22 8.77
N PHE A 191 -3.02 -8.00 9.47
CA PHE A 191 -2.92 -8.11 10.92
C PHE A 191 -1.57 -8.69 11.35
N GLY A 192 -1.13 -8.38 12.57
CA GLY A 192 0.07 -9.00 13.14
C GLY A 192 1.39 -8.32 12.76
N GLY A 193 1.36 -7.07 12.30
CA GLY A 193 2.58 -6.31 12.05
C GLY A 193 3.41 -6.09 13.32
N THR A 194 4.72 -5.96 13.17
CA THR A 194 5.64 -5.63 14.28
C THR A 194 5.76 -4.11 14.40
N TYR A 195 4.86 -3.51 15.17
CA TYR A 195 4.76 -2.06 15.33
C TYR A 195 5.70 -1.56 16.42
N GLY A 196 6.75 -0.83 16.05
CA GLY A 196 7.58 -0.11 17.03
C GLY A 196 8.56 -0.95 17.86
N GLN A 197 8.98 -2.13 17.39
CA GLN A 197 10.14 -2.85 17.96
C GLN A 197 11.45 -2.04 17.93
N LYS A 198 11.50 -0.85 17.31
CA LYS A 198 12.67 0.03 17.39
C LYS A 198 12.80 0.82 18.71
N PHE A 199 11.71 1.06 19.45
CA PHE A 199 11.76 1.93 20.64
C PHE A 199 11.76 1.19 21.97
N ALA A 200 11.13 0.00 22.06
CA ALA A 200 11.18 -0.82 23.26
C ALA A 200 12.44 -1.71 23.35
N ASP A 201 13.03 -2.07 22.20
CA ASP A 201 14.15 -3.03 22.15
C ASP A 201 15.54 -2.38 22.33
N GLU A 202 15.66 -1.04 22.41
CA GLU A 202 16.91 -0.37 22.79
C GLU A 202 17.19 -0.43 24.30
N GLU A 203 16.18 -0.60 25.15
CA GLU A 203 16.37 -0.77 26.61
C GLU A 203 16.36 -2.23 27.08
N LYS A 204 15.88 -3.19 26.27
CA LYS A 204 15.89 -4.62 26.61
C LYS A 204 16.32 -5.50 25.44
N SER A 205 17.63 -5.56 25.25
CA SER A 205 18.32 -6.62 24.52
C SER A 205 17.79 -8.04 24.88
N ASN A 206 17.08 -8.72 23.97
CA ASN A 206 17.45 -10.05 23.43
C ASN A 206 16.41 -10.69 22.47
N SER A 207 16.85 -10.83 21.21
CA SER A 207 16.49 -11.86 20.21
C SER A 207 15.04 -12.03 19.71
N ILE A 208 14.57 -11.10 18.87
CA ILE A 208 13.73 -11.48 17.73
C ILE A 208 14.59 -11.42 16.47
N LYS A 209 14.86 -12.59 15.91
CA LYS A 209 15.61 -12.71 14.65
C LYS A 209 14.67 -12.22 13.55
N ILE A 210 14.85 -10.98 13.08
CA ILE A 210 14.44 -10.64 11.70
C ILE A 210 15.06 -11.75 10.83
N PRO A 211 14.27 -12.45 9.99
CA PRO A 211 14.81 -13.46 9.12
C PRO A 211 16.01 -12.86 8.41
N GLN A 212 17.17 -13.53 8.53
CA GLN A 212 18.43 -13.01 8.00
C GLN A 212 18.29 -12.61 6.52
N SER A 213 17.38 -13.25 5.78
CA SER A 213 17.07 -12.93 4.39
C SER A 213 16.52 -11.53 4.15
N ASP A 214 15.65 -11.00 5.03
CA ASP A 214 15.06 -9.67 4.85
C ASP A 214 16.07 -8.54 5.11
N ARG A 215 16.97 -8.73 6.08
CA ARG A 215 18.09 -7.81 6.32
C ARG A 215 19.02 -7.79 5.12
N ASP A 216 19.40 -8.97 4.64
CA ASP A 216 20.32 -9.10 3.50
C ASP A 216 19.75 -8.46 2.23
N ILE A 217 18.44 -8.54 1.97
CA ILE A 217 17.81 -7.88 0.81
C ILE A 217 17.88 -6.36 0.96
N ASN A 218 17.51 -5.82 2.13
CA ASN A 218 17.54 -4.39 2.37
C ASN A 218 18.94 -3.81 2.20
N ASP A 219 19.97 -4.47 2.73
CA ASP A 219 21.35 -4.05 2.59
C ASP A 219 21.79 -4.00 1.12
N ILE A 220 21.42 -5.01 0.31
CA ILE A 220 21.69 -5.02 -1.13
C ILE A 220 20.98 -3.86 -1.83
N VAL A 221 19.70 -3.61 -1.49
CA VAL A 221 18.91 -2.53 -2.09
C VAL A 221 19.48 -1.16 -1.72
N ASP A 222 19.90 -0.96 -0.47
CA ASP A 222 20.56 0.26 -0.01
C ASP A 222 21.87 0.50 -0.78
N GLU A 223 22.67 -0.55 -0.99
CA GLU A 223 23.89 -0.44 -1.79
C GLU A 223 23.58 -0.12 -3.28
N ILE A 224 22.50 -0.67 -3.84
CA ILE A 224 22.03 -0.34 -5.19
C ILE A 224 21.68 1.15 -5.31
N ILE A 225 20.92 1.69 -4.35
CA ILE A 225 20.51 3.11 -4.33
C ILE A 225 21.76 3.99 -4.28
N GLN A 226 22.67 3.69 -3.37
CA GLN A 226 23.91 4.43 -3.20
C GLN A 226 24.76 4.40 -4.48
N LYS A 227 24.93 3.23 -5.11
CA LYS A 227 25.69 3.10 -6.36
C LYS A 227 25.04 3.84 -7.53
N ARG A 228 23.71 3.84 -7.65
CA ARG A 228 23.01 4.64 -8.67
C ARG A 228 23.28 6.14 -8.50
N ARG A 229 23.29 6.65 -7.26
CA ARG A 229 23.62 8.05 -6.96
C ARG A 229 25.07 8.38 -7.34
N GLU A 230 26.03 7.55 -6.96
CA GLU A 230 27.44 7.71 -7.31
C GLU A 230 27.67 7.71 -8.83
N ILE A 231 27.00 6.81 -9.55
CA ILE A 231 27.04 6.76 -11.01
C ILE A 231 26.46 8.04 -11.59
N ASN A 232 25.29 8.52 -11.11
CA ASN A 232 24.70 9.77 -11.59
C ASN A 232 25.63 10.97 -11.40
N ILE A 233 26.26 11.11 -10.24
CA ILE A 233 27.25 12.16 -9.97
C ILE A 233 28.40 12.09 -10.98
N SER A 234 28.94 10.87 -11.18
CA SER A 234 30.05 10.64 -12.11
C SER A 234 29.67 10.89 -13.57
N PHE A 235 28.47 10.46 -13.98
CA PHE A 235 27.91 10.66 -15.30
C PHE A 235 27.66 12.13 -15.58
N ASN A 236 27.11 12.86 -14.61
CA ASN A 236 26.84 14.28 -14.76
C ASN A 236 28.14 15.09 -14.89
N SER A 237 29.17 14.74 -14.13
CA SER A 237 30.49 15.36 -14.25
C SER A 237 31.06 15.21 -15.67
N LYS A 238 31.06 13.98 -16.21
CA LYS A 238 31.70 13.61 -17.49
C LYS A 238 30.87 13.96 -18.73
N PHE A 239 29.56 13.77 -18.67
CA PHE A 239 28.66 13.80 -19.84
C PHE A 239 27.52 14.82 -19.71
N LYS A 240 27.52 15.63 -18.65
CA LYS A 240 26.52 16.68 -18.37
C LYS A 240 25.08 16.16 -18.35
N THR A 241 24.89 14.93 -17.91
CA THR A 241 23.58 14.29 -17.74
C THR A 241 23.64 13.19 -16.69
N ASN A 242 22.51 12.90 -16.05
CA ASN A 242 22.35 11.73 -15.17
C ASN A 242 22.06 10.48 -16.01
N LEU A 243 22.55 9.32 -15.60
CA LEU A 243 22.22 8.06 -16.28
C LEU A 243 20.85 7.52 -15.85
N PHE A 244 20.58 7.58 -14.55
CA PHE A 244 19.42 6.99 -13.90
C PHE A 244 18.43 8.05 -13.43
N LYS A 245 17.14 7.79 -13.60
CA LYS A 245 16.06 8.52 -12.91
C LYS A 245 15.88 7.99 -11.48
N ASP A 246 15.32 8.85 -10.64
CA ASP A 246 14.78 8.46 -9.33
C ASP A 246 13.39 7.85 -9.52
N HIS A 247 13.13 6.72 -8.86
CA HIS A 247 11.83 6.04 -8.94
C HIS A 247 11.52 5.35 -7.60
N GLU A 248 11.06 6.14 -6.64
CA GLU A 248 10.84 5.73 -5.24
C GLU A 248 9.96 4.48 -5.13
N MET A 249 8.87 4.41 -5.90
CA MET A 249 7.96 3.26 -5.88
C MET A 249 8.60 1.95 -6.33
N ALA A 250 9.56 2.01 -7.26
CA ALA A 250 10.27 0.83 -7.75
C ALA A 250 11.31 0.38 -6.71
N ILE A 251 11.96 1.34 -6.05
CA ILE A 251 12.87 1.07 -4.93
C ILE A 251 12.13 0.39 -3.77
N LEU A 252 10.97 0.93 -3.37
CA LEU A 252 10.12 0.32 -2.35
C LEU A 252 9.64 -1.07 -2.77
N GLY A 253 9.31 -1.25 -4.05
CA GLY A 253 8.97 -2.54 -4.63
C GLY A 253 10.08 -3.58 -4.46
N MET A 254 11.35 -3.21 -4.63
CA MET A 254 12.49 -4.13 -4.51
C MET A 254 12.77 -4.59 -3.07
N ARG A 255 12.40 -3.80 -2.05
CA ARG A 255 12.65 -4.14 -0.64
C ARG A 255 11.70 -5.19 -0.09
N LYS A 256 10.55 -5.39 -0.73
CA LYS A 256 9.52 -6.29 -0.24
C LYS A 256 10.00 -7.76 -0.32
N PRO A 257 9.61 -8.62 0.64
CA PRO A 257 9.93 -10.04 0.62
C PRO A 257 9.50 -10.73 -0.68
N CYS A 258 10.14 -11.85 -1.00
CA CYS A 258 9.87 -12.62 -2.21
C CYS A 258 9.77 -14.11 -1.89
N SER A 259 8.57 -14.58 -1.57
CA SER A 259 8.35 -15.95 -1.09
C SER A 259 7.92 -16.93 -2.19
N ASN A 260 7.34 -16.40 -3.27
CA ASN A 260 6.72 -17.20 -4.32
C ASN A 260 6.88 -16.55 -5.70
N GLU A 261 6.30 -17.19 -6.72
CA GLU A 261 6.36 -16.75 -8.10
C GLU A 261 5.73 -15.37 -8.34
N GLU A 262 4.58 -15.11 -7.73
CA GLU A 262 3.85 -13.86 -7.89
C GLU A 262 4.63 -12.70 -7.29
N ASP A 263 5.17 -12.90 -6.07
CA ASP A 263 6.07 -11.94 -5.47
C ASP A 263 7.24 -11.63 -6.39
N PHE A 264 7.93 -12.67 -6.89
CA PHE A 264 9.07 -12.50 -7.80
C PHE A 264 8.70 -11.66 -9.02
N ASN A 265 7.54 -11.91 -9.63
CA ASN A 265 7.06 -11.17 -10.80
C ASN A 265 6.87 -9.67 -10.48
N ASN A 266 6.32 -9.36 -9.30
CA ASN A 266 6.17 -7.97 -8.84
C ASN A 266 7.53 -7.31 -8.54
N ARG A 267 8.48 -8.05 -7.95
CA ARG A 267 9.82 -7.53 -7.63
C ARG A 267 10.67 -7.31 -8.88
N ILE A 268 10.70 -8.28 -9.79
CA ILE A 268 11.46 -8.18 -11.04
C ILE A 268 10.90 -7.05 -11.93
N GLN A 269 9.58 -6.84 -11.94
CA GLN A 269 8.96 -5.70 -12.60
C GLN A 269 9.53 -4.37 -12.07
N SER A 270 9.57 -4.22 -10.74
CA SER A 270 10.10 -3.02 -10.08
C SER A 270 11.56 -2.76 -10.46
N LEU A 271 12.40 -3.80 -10.45
CA LEU A 271 13.79 -3.69 -10.88
C LEU A 271 13.93 -3.34 -12.38
N THR A 272 13.12 -3.94 -13.25
CA THR A 272 13.18 -3.63 -14.68
C THR A 272 12.71 -2.21 -14.99
N THR A 273 11.76 -1.65 -14.23
CA THR A 273 11.40 -0.23 -14.36
C THR A 273 12.63 0.67 -14.13
N LEU A 274 13.48 0.35 -13.15
CA LEU A 274 14.73 1.07 -12.92
C LEU A 274 15.75 0.97 -14.06
N ILE A 275 15.68 -0.09 -14.88
CA ILE A 275 16.52 -0.35 -16.05
C ILE A 275 15.94 0.33 -17.29
N ASP A 276 14.63 0.25 -17.49
CA ASP A 276 13.94 0.80 -18.67
C ASP A 276 13.92 2.33 -18.63
N GLU A 277 13.81 2.92 -17.44
CA GLU A 277 13.69 4.37 -17.26
C GLU A 277 15.03 5.12 -17.14
N MET A 278 16.12 4.59 -17.69
CA MET A 278 17.35 5.37 -17.86
C MET A 278 17.10 6.63 -18.73
N HIS A 279 17.93 7.67 -18.59
CA HIS A 279 17.88 8.89 -19.41
C HIS A 279 18.40 8.64 -20.84
N THR A 280 17.77 7.73 -21.56
CA THR A 280 18.18 7.26 -22.89
C THR A 280 18.20 8.37 -23.94
N ARG A 281 17.32 9.38 -23.84
CA ARG A 281 17.32 10.56 -24.72
C ARG A 281 18.66 11.29 -24.73
N GLU A 282 19.29 11.39 -23.56
CA GLU A 282 20.58 12.09 -23.41
C GLU A 282 21.73 11.22 -23.93
N LEU A 283 21.67 9.89 -23.71
CA LEU A 283 22.67 8.96 -24.26
C LEU A 283 22.66 8.93 -25.79
N ARG A 284 21.49 9.00 -26.42
CA ARG A 284 21.34 9.02 -27.89
C ARG A 284 22.05 10.20 -28.57
N LYS A 285 22.35 11.28 -27.85
CA LYS A 285 23.15 12.41 -28.40
C LYS A 285 24.59 12.00 -28.73
N TYR A 286 25.06 10.90 -28.17
CA TYR A 286 26.44 10.42 -28.30
C TYR A 286 26.59 9.23 -29.23
N VAL A 287 25.48 8.64 -29.70
CA VAL A 287 25.48 7.42 -30.50
C VAL A 287 24.45 7.52 -31.62
N ASP A 288 24.88 7.22 -32.85
CA ASP A 288 23.98 7.19 -34.00
C ASP A 288 23.40 5.78 -34.14
N ILE A 289 22.32 5.50 -33.40
CA ILE A 289 21.67 4.19 -33.41
C ILE A 289 20.16 4.28 -33.65
N ASN A 290 19.70 3.48 -34.61
CA ASN A 290 18.29 3.14 -34.82
C ASN A 290 17.89 1.89 -34.00
N LYS A 291 18.42 1.74 -32.78
CA LYS A 291 18.04 0.66 -31.85
C LYS A 291 17.14 1.21 -30.75
N ASP A 292 16.18 0.38 -30.34
CA ASP A 292 15.29 0.65 -29.20
C ASP A 292 15.65 -0.20 -27.98
N GLY A 293 15.17 0.25 -26.82
CA GLY A 293 15.42 -0.37 -25.52
C GLY A 293 16.60 0.27 -24.78
N SER A 294 16.42 0.54 -23.49
CA SER A 294 17.41 1.24 -22.66
C SER A 294 18.76 0.52 -22.62
N VAL A 295 18.76 -0.81 -22.51
CA VAL A 295 19.98 -1.62 -22.45
C VAL A 295 20.77 -1.56 -23.75
N ASN A 296 20.11 -1.54 -24.91
CA ASN A 296 20.78 -1.44 -26.21
C ASN A 296 21.39 -0.05 -26.44
N ILE A 297 20.69 1.00 -25.97
CA ILE A 297 21.19 2.38 -26.02
C ILE A 297 22.39 2.55 -25.08
N LEU A 298 22.31 1.99 -23.88
CA LEU A 298 23.42 1.98 -22.93
C LEU A 298 24.64 1.24 -23.50
N GLU A 299 24.46 0.04 -24.07
CA GLU A 299 25.55 -0.74 -24.68
C GLU A 299 26.27 0.08 -25.75
N ALA A 300 25.54 0.66 -26.71
CA ALA A 300 26.13 1.49 -27.75
C ALA A 300 26.87 2.70 -27.17
N PHE A 301 26.30 3.35 -26.15
CA PHE A 301 26.94 4.47 -25.48
C PHE A 301 28.27 4.06 -24.84
N LEU A 302 28.28 2.94 -24.13
CA LEU A 302 29.49 2.41 -23.49
C LEU A 302 30.54 2.01 -24.52
N GLU A 303 30.17 1.40 -25.64
CA GLU A 303 31.10 1.08 -26.73
C GLU A 303 31.81 2.32 -27.30
N VAL A 304 31.08 3.43 -27.45
CA VAL A 304 31.62 4.68 -28.02
C VAL A 304 32.42 5.49 -26.99
N LYS A 305 31.93 5.57 -25.74
CA LYS A 305 32.50 6.49 -24.73
C LYS A 305 33.40 5.81 -23.71
N LEU A 306 33.26 4.51 -23.51
CA LEU A 306 33.98 3.71 -22.51
C LEU A 306 34.36 2.34 -23.11
N PRO A 307 35.20 2.27 -24.17
CA PRO A 307 35.40 1.06 -24.98
C PRO A 307 35.93 -0.17 -24.21
N ASN A 308 36.46 0.03 -23.01
CA ASN A 308 36.96 -1.04 -22.13
C ASN A 308 35.98 -1.43 -21.01
N TYR A 309 34.70 -1.04 -21.11
CA TYR A 309 33.70 -1.39 -20.11
C TYR A 309 33.52 -2.92 -19.97
N ASN A 310 33.14 -3.38 -18.78
CA ASN A 310 32.86 -4.80 -18.56
C ASN A 310 31.56 -5.22 -19.28
N LYS A 311 31.67 -6.01 -20.35
CA LYS A 311 30.52 -6.51 -21.13
C LYS A 311 29.51 -7.31 -20.29
N THR A 312 29.93 -7.85 -19.15
CA THR A 312 29.05 -8.53 -18.19
C THR A 312 27.92 -7.63 -17.70
N ILE A 313 28.12 -6.31 -17.66
CA ILE A 313 27.08 -5.33 -17.32
C ILE A 313 25.86 -5.52 -18.22
N ILE A 314 26.08 -5.52 -19.54
CA ILE A 314 25.01 -5.61 -20.53
C ILE A 314 24.38 -7.00 -20.51
N THR A 315 25.19 -8.05 -20.36
CA THR A 315 24.70 -9.43 -20.23
C THR A 315 23.77 -9.59 -19.02
N ASN A 316 24.14 -9.07 -17.85
CA ASN A 316 23.32 -9.07 -16.65
C ASN A 316 21.99 -8.35 -16.90
N LEU A 317 22.02 -7.11 -17.40
CA LEU A 317 20.81 -6.31 -17.63
C LEU A 317 19.85 -6.99 -18.63
N ARG A 318 20.38 -7.56 -19.72
CA ARG A 318 19.57 -8.31 -20.70
C ARG A 318 18.89 -9.52 -20.05
N ASN A 319 19.61 -10.32 -19.27
CA ASN A 319 19.03 -11.49 -18.62
C ASN A 319 17.97 -11.11 -17.57
N ILE A 320 18.15 -10.01 -16.83
CA ILE A 320 17.13 -9.47 -15.90
C ILE A 320 15.85 -9.10 -16.67
N VAL A 321 15.98 -8.37 -17.78
CA VAL A 321 14.84 -7.98 -18.64
C VAL A 321 14.17 -9.21 -19.28
N ILE A 322 14.94 -10.25 -19.64
CA ILE A 322 14.39 -11.52 -20.16
C ILE A 322 13.55 -12.23 -19.08
N LEU A 323 14.05 -12.33 -17.84
CA LEU A 323 13.30 -12.93 -16.73
C LEU A 323 11.93 -12.27 -16.51
N ARG A 324 11.84 -10.94 -16.71
CA ARG A 324 10.57 -10.20 -16.63
C ARG A 324 9.68 -10.41 -17.86
N SER A 325 10.25 -10.29 -19.05
CA SER A 325 9.48 -10.19 -20.30
C SER A 325 8.99 -11.52 -20.87
N LYS A 326 9.64 -12.64 -20.49
CA LYS A 326 9.37 -13.96 -21.07
C LYS A 326 8.65 -14.93 -20.12
N LYS A 327 8.15 -14.45 -18.99
CA LYS A 327 7.49 -15.27 -17.97
C LYS A 327 5.95 -15.15 -17.99
N PHE A 328 5.31 -16.21 -17.47
CA PHE A 328 3.88 -16.55 -17.33
C PHE A 328 2.87 -15.36 -17.23
N PRO A 329 1.65 -15.45 -17.83
CA PRO A 329 1.00 -16.64 -18.37
C PRO A 329 1.49 -17.12 -19.73
N ILE A 330 2.40 -16.38 -20.38
CA ILE A 330 2.46 -16.43 -21.85
C ILE A 330 3.32 -17.60 -22.38
N HIS A 331 4.46 -17.99 -21.76
CA HIS A 331 5.30 -19.10 -22.25
C HIS A 331 6.08 -19.83 -21.14
N LYS A 332 5.52 -20.91 -20.56
CA LYS A 332 6.23 -21.75 -19.55
C LYS A 332 7.52 -22.38 -20.08
N ASP A 333 7.65 -22.49 -21.41
CA ASP A 333 8.74 -23.18 -22.08
C ASP A 333 9.56 -22.26 -23.00
N ASP A 334 9.55 -20.93 -22.78
CA ASP A 334 10.39 -20.04 -23.61
C ASP A 334 11.88 -20.38 -23.37
N PRO A 335 12.61 -20.86 -24.40
CA PRO A 335 14.01 -21.25 -24.24
C PRO A 335 14.89 -20.10 -23.72
N LYS A 336 14.51 -18.85 -23.98
CA LYS A 336 15.22 -17.67 -23.50
C LYS A 336 15.05 -17.47 -21.99
N PHE A 337 13.87 -17.78 -21.45
CA PHE A 337 13.65 -17.72 -20.00
C PHE A 337 14.51 -18.77 -19.29
N ILE A 338 14.51 -20.02 -19.77
CA ILE A 338 15.34 -21.10 -19.21
C ILE A 338 16.83 -20.77 -19.33
N THR A 339 17.27 -20.20 -20.46
CA THR A 339 18.65 -19.73 -20.64
C THR A 339 19.02 -18.65 -19.62
N ALA A 340 18.15 -17.66 -19.41
CA ALA A 340 18.37 -16.60 -18.43
C ALA A 340 18.36 -17.15 -17.00
N LEU A 341 17.48 -18.10 -16.68
CA LEU A 341 17.43 -18.76 -15.38
C LEU A 341 18.71 -19.54 -15.09
N SER A 342 19.21 -20.29 -16.08
CA SER A 342 20.49 -21.00 -16.03
C SER A 342 21.67 -20.05 -15.87
N TYR A 343 21.64 -18.88 -16.52
CA TYR A 343 22.66 -17.82 -16.34
C TYR A 343 22.77 -17.37 -14.88
N PHE A 344 21.66 -17.32 -14.14
CA PHE A 344 21.65 -17.03 -12.70
C PHE A 344 21.96 -18.24 -11.80
N GLY A 345 22.32 -19.39 -12.38
CA GLY A 345 22.73 -20.59 -11.65
C GLY A 345 21.58 -21.52 -11.25
N PHE A 346 20.42 -21.40 -11.88
CA PHE A 346 19.24 -22.22 -11.59
C PHE A 346 18.94 -23.15 -12.78
N GLN A 347 18.98 -24.46 -12.54
CA GLN A 347 18.71 -25.47 -13.57
C GLN A 347 17.33 -26.14 -13.42
N ASN A 348 16.70 -26.01 -12.26
CA ASN A 348 15.41 -26.63 -11.96
C ASN A 348 14.27 -25.60 -12.09
N PHE A 349 13.10 -26.08 -12.52
CA PHE A 349 11.86 -25.31 -12.59
C PHE A 349 10.74 -26.02 -11.80
N PRO A 350 10.00 -25.31 -10.93
CA PRO A 350 10.20 -23.91 -10.55
C PRO A 350 11.49 -23.72 -9.71
N PRO A 351 12.18 -22.57 -9.82
CA PRO A 351 13.30 -22.25 -8.96
C PRO A 351 12.84 -21.86 -7.54
N ASP A 352 13.77 -21.84 -6.61
CA ASP A 352 13.60 -21.11 -5.35
C ASP A 352 13.54 -19.60 -5.65
N TRP A 353 12.33 -19.04 -5.59
CA TRP A 353 12.05 -17.66 -5.98
C TRP A 353 12.74 -16.63 -5.09
N GLU A 354 12.85 -16.91 -3.79
CA GLU A 354 13.54 -16.05 -2.83
C GLU A 354 15.04 -15.99 -3.15
N LYS A 355 15.65 -17.16 -3.34
CA LYS A 355 17.07 -17.26 -3.70
C LYS A 355 17.34 -16.64 -5.06
N LEU A 356 16.49 -16.87 -6.05
CA LEU A 356 16.61 -16.26 -7.38
C LEU A 356 16.56 -14.74 -7.29
N TRP A 357 15.60 -14.18 -6.53
CA TRP A 357 15.48 -12.74 -6.33
C TRP A 357 16.75 -12.13 -5.77
N LYS A 358 17.31 -12.73 -4.71
CA LYS A 358 18.56 -12.28 -4.09
C LYS A 358 19.73 -12.33 -5.06
N VAL A 359 19.84 -13.38 -5.89
CA VAL A 359 20.89 -13.50 -6.91
C VAL A 359 20.74 -12.43 -8.00
N VAL A 360 19.51 -12.17 -8.45
CA VAL A 360 19.21 -11.13 -9.45
C VAL A 360 19.60 -9.75 -8.92
N LEU A 361 19.24 -9.40 -7.69
CA LEU A 361 19.64 -8.13 -7.06
C LEU A 361 21.16 -7.98 -6.98
N LYS A 362 21.87 -9.03 -6.55
CA LYS A 362 23.34 -9.04 -6.50
C LYS A 362 23.97 -8.83 -7.87
N LYS A 363 23.45 -9.48 -8.92
CA LYS A 363 23.94 -9.32 -10.29
C LYS A 363 23.68 -7.92 -10.85
N TYR A 364 22.54 -7.32 -10.51
CA TYR A 364 22.29 -5.92 -10.83
C TYR A 364 23.28 -4.99 -10.13
N LEU A 365 23.51 -5.18 -8.83
CA LEU A 365 24.49 -4.42 -8.06
C LEU A 365 25.93 -4.57 -8.59
N GLU A 366 26.33 -5.78 -8.98
CA GLU A 366 27.61 -6.05 -9.66
C GLU A 366 27.75 -5.21 -10.94
N SER A 367 26.71 -5.17 -11.77
CA SER A 367 26.68 -4.32 -12.97
C SER A 367 26.85 -2.83 -12.64
N LEU A 368 26.23 -2.34 -11.56
CA LEU A 368 26.40 -0.95 -11.14
C LEU A 368 27.84 -0.67 -10.68
N LYS A 369 28.44 -1.57 -9.90
CA LYS A 369 29.82 -1.42 -9.40
C LYS A 369 30.85 -1.34 -10.53
N ASP A 370 30.57 -1.98 -11.66
CA ASP A 370 31.46 -1.99 -12.83
C ASP A 370 31.14 -0.91 -13.86
N CYS A 371 29.99 -0.22 -13.79
CA CYS A 371 29.50 0.69 -14.82
C CYS A 371 30.41 1.89 -15.12
N MET A 372 31.23 2.30 -14.14
CA MET A 372 32.08 3.49 -14.23
C MET A 372 33.56 3.22 -13.90
N LYS A 373 33.96 1.95 -13.84
CA LYS A 373 35.37 1.53 -13.84
C LYS A 373 35.90 1.63 -15.26
#